data_AF-A0A3Q3X2H4-F1
#
_entry.id   AF-A0A3Q3X2H4-F1
#
_cell.length_a   1.000
_cell.length_b   1.000
_cell.length_c   1.000
_cell.angle_alpha   90.00
_cell.angle_beta   90.00
_cell.angle_gamma   90.00
#
_symmetry.space_group_name_H-M   'P 1'
#
loop_
_entity.id
_entity.type
_entity.pdbx_description
1 polymer ?
#
loop_
_entity_poly.entity_id
_entity_poly.type
_entity_poly.pdbx_seq_one_letter_code
_entity_poly.pdbx_strand_id
1 'polypeptide(L)'
;MAQNMFRAGFLVRATHTLLTWTITFVLFLHNTDLRKYEEQGELLLPLLFFLLVVLSVLLYFAVSLMDPGFVLTDTVKGFQGSNEEFESMMPQSSIPRLRRCGYCLLQQPMRAKHCQTCKRCIRRFDHHCPWIENCVGERNHRWFVVYLLVQLLTLLWALHVALSGISPSVTWELWFRVNGFLLAALALVVIFSVVVVLLLGCHLYLVSINCTTWEFMSRHRISYLKNCGNEENPFDRGVFCNLWDFFCICRTMVWEKMYHRNTPNSV
;
A
#
# COMPACT_ATOMS: atom_id res chain seq x y z
N MET A 1 -19.44 11.98 -12.57
CA MET A 1 -18.09 11.71 -12.04
C MET A 1 -18.09 10.63 -10.96
N ALA A 2 -18.90 10.76 -9.90
CA ALA A 2 -19.00 9.72 -8.85
C ALA A 2 -19.41 8.34 -9.40
N GLN A 3 -20.37 8.26 -10.33
CA GLN A 3 -20.76 7.02 -11.01
C GLN A 3 -19.58 6.32 -11.72
N ASN A 4 -18.62 7.08 -12.29
CA ASN A 4 -17.46 6.50 -12.96
C ASN A 4 -16.43 5.97 -11.96
N MET A 5 -16.27 6.63 -10.81
CA MET A 5 -15.39 6.15 -9.73
C MET A 5 -15.94 4.89 -9.06
N PHE A 6 -17.26 4.82 -8.83
CA PHE A 6 -17.88 3.61 -8.31
C PHE A 6 -17.78 2.45 -9.30
N ARG A 7 -17.96 2.72 -10.60
CA ARG A 7 -17.77 1.72 -11.68
C ARG A 7 -16.32 1.25 -11.79
N ALA A 8 -15.35 2.15 -11.74
CA ALA A 8 -13.93 1.81 -11.80
C ALA A 8 -13.50 0.99 -10.57
N GLY A 9 -13.87 1.45 -9.37
CA GLY A 9 -13.62 0.71 -8.12
C GLY A 9 -14.22 -0.69 -8.12
N PHE A 10 -15.46 -0.83 -8.59
CA PHE A 10 -16.08 -2.15 -8.73
C PHE A 10 -15.34 -3.02 -9.73
N LEU A 11 -15.03 -2.49 -10.93
CA LEU A 11 -14.35 -3.24 -11.98
C LEU A 11 -12.98 -3.74 -11.52
N VAL A 12 -12.15 -2.88 -10.93
CA VAL A 12 -10.81 -3.25 -10.46
C VAL A 12 -10.88 -4.35 -9.41
N ARG A 13 -11.80 -4.22 -8.43
CA ARG A 13 -11.99 -5.23 -7.39
C ARG A 13 -12.52 -6.55 -7.97
N ALA A 14 -13.49 -6.49 -8.86
CA ALA A 14 -14.04 -7.67 -9.53
C ALA A 14 -12.98 -8.39 -10.35
N THR A 15 -12.20 -7.66 -11.17
CA THR A 15 -11.11 -8.22 -11.97
C THR A 15 -10.05 -8.87 -11.09
N HIS A 16 -9.62 -8.20 -10.01
CA HIS A 16 -8.67 -8.78 -9.07
C HIS A 16 -9.19 -10.09 -8.48
N THR A 17 -10.41 -10.08 -7.92
CA THR A 17 -11.01 -11.26 -7.30
C THR A 17 -11.19 -12.41 -8.29
N LEU A 18 -11.73 -12.14 -9.49
CA LEU A 18 -11.93 -13.15 -10.53
C LEU A 18 -10.59 -13.75 -10.98
N LEU A 19 -9.57 -12.91 -11.18
CA LEU A 19 -8.25 -13.36 -11.60
C LEU A 19 -7.60 -14.25 -10.54
N THR A 20 -7.63 -13.84 -9.27
CA THR A 20 -7.10 -14.63 -8.15
C THR A 20 -7.76 -16.01 -8.09
N TRP A 21 -9.10 -16.06 -8.08
CA TRP A 21 -9.82 -17.33 -8.00
C TRP A 21 -9.65 -18.20 -9.25
N THR A 22 -9.54 -17.61 -10.43
CA THR A 22 -9.25 -18.37 -11.66
C THR A 22 -7.88 -19.03 -11.61
N ILE A 23 -6.84 -18.30 -11.17
CA ILE A 23 -5.50 -18.87 -10.99
C ILE A 23 -5.54 -19.98 -9.94
N THR A 24 -6.13 -19.73 -8.77
CA THR A 24 -6.27 -20.75 -7.72
C THR A 24 -6.98 -21.99 -8.25
N PHE A 25 -8.08 -21.84 -8.99
CA PHE A 25 -8.80 -22.96 -9.58
C PHE A 25 -7.95 -23.76 -10.56
N VAL A 26 -7.17 -23.10 -11.42
CA VAL A 26 -6.22 -23.78 -12.32
C VAL A 26 -5.19 -24.59 -11.52
N LEU A 27 -4.67 -24.05 -10.42
CA LEU A 27 -3.70 -24.76 -9.58
C LEU A 27 -4.29 -26.00 -8.89
N PHE A 28 -5.56 -25.95 -8.47
CA PHE A 28 -6.25 -27.09 -7.84
C PHE A 28 -6.73 -28.13 -8.85
N LEU A 29 -7.08 -27.75 -10.09
CA LEU A 29 -7.57 -28.67 -11.10
C LEU A 29 -6.47 -29.35 -11.92
N HIS A 30 -5.34 -28.68 -12.11
CA HIS A 30 -4.20 -29.27 -12.83
C HIS A 30 -3.46 -30.27 -11.94
N ASN A 31 -2.64 -31.15 -12.52
CA ASN A 31 -1.85 -32.17 -11.83
C ASN A 31 -0.66 -31.57 -11.04
N THR A 32 -0.90 -30.48 -10.31
CA THR A 32 0.05 -29.87 -9.38
C THR A 32 0.14 -30.68 -8.09
N ASP A 33 1.09 -30.34 -7.22
CA ASP A 33 1.19 -31.01 -5.93
C ASP A 33 -0.05 -30.78 -5.05
N LEU A 34 -0.75 -29.64 -5.17
CA LEU A 34 -1.99 -29.43 -4.42
C LEU A 34 -3.03 -30.49 -4.74
N ARG A 35 -3.18 -30.81 -6.03
CA ARG A 35 -4.11 -31.84 -6.50
C ARG A 35 -3.68 -33.23 -6.05
N LYS A 36 -2.38 -33.54 -6.14
CA LYS A 36 -1.83 -34.84 -5.70
C LYS A 36 -2.05 -35.06 -4.20
N TYR A 37 -1.80 -34.04 -3.37
CA TYR A 37 -2.06 -34.11 -1.93
C TYR A 37 -3.55 -34.31 -1.63
N GLU A 38 -4.45 -33.63 -2.35
CA GLU A 38 -5.89 -33.82 -2.22
C GLU A 38 -6.32 -35.26 -2.56
N GLU A 39 -5.81 -35.82 -3.67
CA GLU A 39 -6.10 -37.20 -4.09
C GLU A 39 -5.53 -38.26 -3.12
N GLN A 40 -4.46 -37.93 -2.41
CA GLN A 40 -3.86 -38.76 -1.36
C GLN A 40 -4.57 -38.63 0.01
N GLY A 41 -5.50 -37.68 0.15
CA GLY A 41 -6.19 -37.37 1.41
C GLY A 41 -5.40 -36.46 2.37
N GLU A 42 -4.26 -35.92 1.95
CA GLU A 42 -3.42 -35.01 2.73
C GLU A 42 -3.91 -33.55 2.59
N LEU A 43 -4.98 -33.20 3.31
CA LEU A 43 -5.67 -31.92 3.12
C LEU A 43 -5.00 -30.70 3.79
N LEU A 44 -3.98 -30.90 4.63
CA LEU A 44 -3.37 -29.79 5.38
C LEU A 44 -2.74 -28.74 4.45
N LEU A 45 -1.91 -29.17 3.50
CA LEU A 45 -1.19 -28.25 2.61
C LEU A 45 -2.13 -27.52 1.64
N PRO A 46 -3.09 -28.20 0.97
CA PRO A 46 -4.11 -27.52 0.17
C PRO A 46 -4.97 -26.55 0.98
N LEU A 47 -5.37 -26.91 2.20
CA LEU A 47 -6.14 -26.03 3.07
C LEU A 47 -5.35 -24.78 3.46
N LEU A 48 -4.08 -24.92 3.85
CA LEU A 48 -3.23 -23.77 4.19
C LEU A 48 -3.03 -22.82 3.00
N PHE A 49 -2.81 -23.36 1.81
CA PHE A 49 -2.71 -22.54 0.59
C PHE A 49 -4.03 -21.81 0.29
N PHE A 50 -5.17 -22.51 0.39
CA PHE A 50 -6.49 -21.89 0.21
C PHE A 50 -6.74 -20.77 1.23
N LEU A 51 -6.45 -21.01 2.51
CA LEU A 51 -6.60 -20.02 3.57
C LEU A 51 -5.69 -18.81 3.36
N LEU A 52 -4.47 -19.01 2.85
CA LEU A 52 -3.55 -17.92 2.49
C LEU A 52 -4.13 -17.07 1.34
N VAL A 53 -4.69 -17.70 0.31
CA VAL A 53 -5.38 -16.98 -0.79
C VAL A 53 -6.56 -16.18 -0.25
N VAL A 54 -7.40 -16.77 0.61
CA VAL A 54 -8.53 -16.09 1.25
C VAL A 54 -8.04 -14.90 2.06
N LEU A 55 -7.00 -15.06 2.89
CA LEU A 55 -6.41 -13.98 3.67
C LEU A 55 -5.92 -12.85 2.76
N SER A 56 -5.25 -13.17 1.64
CA SER A 56 -4.78 -12.16 0.69
C SER A 56 -5.94 -11.36 0.09
N VAL A 57 -7.03 -12.04 -0.31
CA VAL A 57 -8.24 -11.39 -0.83
C VAL A 57 -8.91 -10.52 0.24
N LEU A 58 -9.00 -10.99 1.49
CA LEU A 58 -9.55 -10.20 2.60
C LEU A 58 -8.72 -8.95 2.87
N LEU A 59 -7.38 -9.06 2.87
CA LEU A 59 -6.49 -7.91 3.03
C LEU A 59 -6.61 -6.92 1.85
N TYR A 60 -6.75 -7.42 0.62
CA TYR A 60 -7.03 -6.59 -0.55
C TYR A 60 -8.31 -5.76 -0.38
N PHE A 61 -9.41 -6.40 0.07
CA PHE A 61 -10.65 -5.69 0.36
C PHE A 61 -10.50 -4.71 1.54
N ALA A 62 -9.77 -5.10 2.58
CA ALA A 62 -9.50 -4.21 3.70
C ALA A 62 -8.78 -2.94 3.23
N VAL A 63 -7.69 -3.03 2.47
CA VAL A 63 -6.93 -1.83 2.03
C VAL A 63 -7.68 -1.00 0.99
N SER A 64 -8.46 -1.64 0.10
CA SER A 64 -9.23 -0.94 -0.94
C SER A 64 -10.45 -0.20 -0.38
N LEU A 65 -11.00 -0.63 0.76
CA LEU A 65 -12.20 -0.02 1.35
C LEU A 65 -11.91 0.82 2.60
N MET A 66 -10.72 0.68 3.20
CA MET A 66 -10.34 1.41 4.41
C MET A 66 -10.18 2.91 4.16
N ASP A 67 -10.61 3.73 5.12
CA ASP A 67 -10.31 5.16 5.13
C ASP A 67 -8.77 5.36 5.18
N PRO A 68 -8.16 5.99 4.16
CA PRO A 68 -6.72 6.25 4.15
C PRO A 68 -6.29 7.32 5.15
N GLY A 69 -7.23 8.03 5.77
CA GLY A 69 -6.98 9.17 6.65
C GLY A 69 -7.45 10.46 6.02
N PHE A 70 -8.71 10.52 5.59
CA PHE A 70 -9.31 11.77 5.11
C PHE A 70 -9.20 12.88 6.17
N VAL A 71 -8.76 14.06 5.75
CA VAL A 71 -8.76 15.26 6.60
C VAL A 71 -10.19 15.78 6.71
N LEU A 72 -10.76 15.74 7.92
CA LEU A 72 -12.08 16.28 8.21
C LEU A 72 -11.96 17.77 8.59
N THR A 73 -12.92 18.58 8.13
CA THR A 73 -12.92 20.04 8.34
C THR A 73 -12.97 20.43 9.82
N ASP A 74 -13.66 19.66 10.66
CA ASP A 74 -13.84 19.99 12.09
C ASP A 74 -12.58 19.74 12.92
N THR A 75 -11.75 18.76 12.53
CA THR A 75 -10.47 18.48 13.20
C THR A 75 -9.49 19.63 13.00
N VAL A 76 -9.62 20.39 11.92
CA VAL A 76 -8.81 21.59 11.64
C VAL A 76 -9.22 22.76 12.54
N LYS A 77 -10.51 22.93 12.85
CA LYS A 77 -10.97 23.96 13.81
C LYS A 77 -10.46 23.69 15.24
N GLY A 78 -10.44 22.43 15.67
CA GLY A 78 -9.87 22.05 16.97
C GLY A 78 -8.35 22.27 17.05
N PHE A 79 -7.64 22.05 15.95
CA PHE A 79 -6.21 22.39 15.83
C PHE A 79 -5.97 23.91 15.76
N GLN A 80 -6.87 24.68 15.14
CA GLN A 80 -6.82 26.14 15.13
C GLN A 80 -7.03 26.74 16.52
N GLY A 81 -8.00 26.25 17.30
CA GLY A 81 -8.20 26.72 18.67
C GLY A 81 -6.97 26.49 19.57
N SER A 82 -6.25 25.37 19.40
CA SER A 82 -5.00 25.11 20.13
C SER A 82 -3.79 25.83 19.55
N ASN A 83 -3.78 26.09 18.23
CA ASN A 83 -2.67 26.76 17.56
C ASN A 83 -2.76 28.28 17.66
N GLU A 84 -3.93 28.90 17.82
CA GLU A 84 -4.04 30.35 18.00
C GLU A 84 -3.41 30.81 19.33
N GLU A 85 -3.62 30.04 20.42
CA GLU A 85 -2.93 30.27 21.70
C GLU A 85 -1.41 29.99 21.58
N PHE A 86 -1.01 28.97 20.84
CA PHE A 86 0.41 28.60 20.65
C PHE A 86 1.16 29.54 19.66
N GLU A 87 0.52 29.97 18.56
CA GLU A 87 1.04 30.94 17.59
C GLU A 87 1.12 32.35 18.19
N SER A 88 0.26 32.70 19.15
CA SER A 88 0.32 33.99 19.85
C SER A 88 1.51 34.13 20.83
N MET A 89 2.10 33.00 21.26
CA MET A 89 3.25 32.96 22.17
C MET A 89 4.58 32.62 21.48
N MET A 90 4.59 32.31 20.18
CA MET A 90 5.80 31.96 19.43
C MET A 90 6.23 33.07 18.46
N PRO A 91 7.55 33.34 18.31
CA PRO A 91 8.02 34.22 17.26
C PRO A 91 7.59 33.68 15.89
N GLN A 92 6.94 34.52 15.08
CA GLN A 92 6.32 34.21 13.78
C GLN A 92 7.27 33.63 12.70
N SER A 93 8.54 33.39 13.01
CA SER A 93 9.59 32.98 12.07
C SER A 93 9.88 31.47 12.02
N SER A 94 9.33 30.64 12.91
CA SER A 94 9.83 29.25 13.11
C SER A 94 8.96 28.11 12.54
N ILE A 95 7.75 28.39 12.07
CA ILE A 95 6.85 27.36 11.51
C ILE A 95 6.72 27.57 10.00
N PRO A 96 7.09 26.60 9.14
CA PRO A 96 6.69 26.64 7.74
C PRO A 96 5.16 26.73 7.68
N ARG A 97 4.62 27.86 7.23
CA ARG A 97 3.17 28.09 7.19
C ARG A 97 2.48 26.89 6.56
N LEU A 98 1.56 26.27 7.32
CA LEU A 98 0.80 25.13 6.83
C LEU A 98 0.07 25.52 5.55
N ARG A 99 0.16 24.66 4.54
CA ARG A 99 -0.42 24.93 3.23
C ARG A 99 -1.94 24.88 3.32
N ARG A 100 -2.63 25.84 2.70
CA ARG A 100 -4.08 25.77 2.50
C ARG A 100 -4.40 25.01 1.22
N CYS A 101 -5.35 24.07 1.28
CA CYS A 101 -5.84 23.39 0.09
C CYS A 101 -6.89 24.28 -0.60
N GLY A 102 -6.63 24.70 -1.84
CA GLY A 102 -7.60 25.48 -2.63
C GLY A 102 -8.88 24.71 -3.01
N TYR A 103 -8.84 23.38 -3.06
CA TYR A 103 -10.00 22.54 -3.39
C TYR A 103 -10.89 22.24 -2.18
N CYS A 104 -10.28 21.85 -1.06
CA CYS A 104 -11.01 21.49 0.16
C CYS A 104 -11.23 22.69 1.09
N LEU A 105 -10.66 23.85 0.78
CA LEU A 105 -10.71 25.10 1.54
C LEU A 105 -10.23 25.02 3.01
N LEU A 106 -9.53 23.94 3.36
CA LEU A 106 -8.97 23.66 4.69
C LEU A 106 -7.46 23.86 4.76
N GLN A 107 -6.94 24.05 5.96
CA GLN A 107 -5.51 24.04 6.26
C GLN A 107 -5.03 22.59 6.32
N GLN A 108 -4.05 22.24 5.47
CA GLN A 108 -3.54 20.88 5.37
C GLN A 108 -2.61 20.61 6.54
N PRO A 109 -2.85 19.56 7.35
CA PRO A 109 -1.85 19.08 8.29
C PRO A 109 -0.53 18.77 7.57
N MET A 110 0.58 18.83 8.28
CA MET A 110 1.88 18.47 7.75
C MET A 110 1.85 17.04 7.19
N ARG A 111 2.55 16.83 6.06
CA ARG A 111 2.51 15.60 5.24
C ARG A 111 1.16 15.26 4.61
N ALA A 112 0.12 16.09 4.76
CA ALA A 112 -1.14 15.90 4.03
C ALA A 112 -1.08 16.48 2.61
N LYS A 113 -1.83 15.85 1.70
CA LYS A 113 -1.95 16.29 0.29
C LYS A 113 -3.36 16.03 -0.25
N HIS A 114 -3.82 16.90 -1.14
CA HIS A 114 -5.04 16.69 -1.90
C HIS A 114 -4.81 15.63 -2.99
N CYS A 115 -5.64 14.59 -2.99
CA CYS A 115 -5.71 13.63 -4.09
C CYS A 115 -6.78 14.08 -5.07
N GLN A 116 -6.39 14.35 -6.32
CA GLN A 116 -7.32 14.78 -7.36
C GLN A 116 -8.32 13.68 -7.75
N THR A 117 -7.97 12.40 -7.60
CA THR A 117 -8.88 11.27 -7.85
C THR A 117 -9.91 11.14 -6.74
N CYS A 118 -9.46 11.09 -5.48
CA CYS A 118 -10.36 10.96 -4.32
C CYS A 118 -11.09 12.26 -3.95
N LYS A 119 -10.69 13.41 -4.52
CA LYS A 119 -11.22 14.76 -4.26
C LYS A 119 -11.20 15.17 -2.77
N ARG A 120 -10.24 14.64 -2.01
CA ARG A 120 -10.10 14.88 -0.58
C ARG A 120 -8.63 15.02 -0.20
N CYS A 121 -8.36 15.76 0.87
CA CYS A 121 -7.04 15.76 1.50
C CYS A 121 -6.85 14.49 2.31
N ILE A 122 -5.69 13.84 2.15
CA ILE A 122 -5.31 12.61 2.85
C ILE A 122 -4.13 12.94 3.77
N ARG A 123 -4.21 12.52 5.03
CA ARG A 123 -3.12 12.63 6.02
C ARG A 123 -1.97 11.69 5.66
N ARG A 124 -0.73 12.15 5.87
CA ARG A 124 0.51 11.43 5.49
C ARG A 124 0.36 10.73 4.14
N PHE A 125 -0.01 11.52 3.12
CA PHE A 125 -0.34 11.01 1.79
C PHE A 125 0.88 10.31 1.19
N ASP A 126 0.72 9.05 0.81
CA ASP A 126 1.76 8.31 0.11
C ASP A 126 1.54 8.38 -1.40
N HIS A 127 0.46 7.78 -1.87
CA HIS A 127 0.05 7.80 -3.27
C HIS A 127 -1.45 7.51 -3.42
N HIS A 128 -1.96 7.67 -4.64
CA HIS A 128 -3.23 7.09 -5.05
C HIS A 128 -2.93 5.83 -5.84
N CYS A 129 -3.45 4.69 -5.40
CA CYS A 129 -3.15 3.39 -5.99
C CYS A 129 -4.32 2.94 -6.86
N PRO A 130 -4.15 2.88 -8.20
CA PRO A 130 -5.22 2.43 -9.10
C PRO A 130 -5.53 0.93 -8.93
N TRP A 131 -4.61 0.14 -8.37
CA TRP A 131 -4.80 -1.31 -8.18
C TRP A 131 -5.80 -1.65 -7.08
N ILE A 132 -5.96 -0.76 -6.11
CA ILE A 132 -6.95 -0.88 -5.02
C ILE A 132 -8.05 0.17 -5.13
N GLU A 133 -7.99 1.04 -6.15
CA GLU A 133 -8.87 2.20 -6.35
C GLU A 133 -9.08 3.03 -5.08
N ASN A 134 -7.99 3.23 -4.32
CA ASN A 134 -7.98 3.95 -3.06
C ASN A 134 -6.65 4.67 -2.85
N CYS A 135 -6.64 5.69 -1.99
CA CYS A 135 -5.39 6.29 -1.53
C CYS A 135 -4.68 5.39 -0.53
N VAL A 136 -3.35 5.48 -0.50
CA VAL A 136 -2.53 4.98 0.59
C VAL A 136 -2.09 6.19 1.42
N GLY A 137 -2.41 6.17 2.70
CA GLY A 137 -2.21 7.29 3.64
C GLY A 137 -2.05 6.81 5.08
N GLU A 138 -2.06 7.76 6.02
CA GLU A 138 -1.72 7.48 7.43
C GLU A 138 -2.44 6.28 8.05
N ARG A 139 -3.73 6.10 7.76
CA ARG A 139 -4.55 5.07 8.41
C ARG A 139 -4.45 3.68 7.79
N ASN A 140 -4.15 3.58 6.49
CA ASN A 140 -4.12 2.29 5.78
C ASN A 140 -2.74 1.87 5.25
N HIS A 141 -1.71 2.73 5.32
CA HIS A 141 -0.38 2.42 4.77
C HIS A 141 0.25 1.16 5.38
N ARG A 142 0.10 0.92 6.69
CA ARG A 142 0.59 -0.33 7.32
C ARG A 142 -0.07 -1.57 6.71
N TRP A 143 -1.38 -1.50 6.49
CA TRP A 143 -2.18 -2.60 5.96
C TRP A 143 -1.86 -2.83 4.50
N PHE A 144 -1.55 -1.78 3.74
CA PHE A 144 -1.03 -1.88 2.39
C PHE A 144 0.29 -2.65 2.33
N VAL A 145 1.24 -2.38 3.24
CA VAL A 145 2.52 -3.12 3.30
C VAL A 145 2.31 -4.58 3.73
N VAL A 146 1.44 -4.82 4.73
CA VAL A 146 1.07 -6.20 5.16
C VAL A 146 0.41 -6.96 4.01
N TYR A 147 -0.49 -6.31 3.27
CA TYR A 147 -1.11 -6.89 2.07
C TYR A 147 -0.05 -7.26 1.03
N LEU A 148 0.90 -6.38 0.71
CA LEU A 148 1.98 -6.71 -0.23
C LEU A 148 2.83 -7.90 0.23
N LEU A 149 3.11 -8.01 1.53
CA LEU A 149 3.84 -9.15 2.09
C LEU A 149 3.07 -10.47 1.94
N VAL A 150 1.78 -10.48 2.33
CA VAL A 150 0.93 -11.69 2.19
C VAL A 150 0.72 -12.04 0.72
N GLN A 151 0.54 -11.04 -0.14
CA GLN A 151 0.43 -11.23 -1.58
C GLN A 151 1.71 -11.85 -2.16
N LEU A 152 2.89 -11.40 -1.72
CA LEU A 152 4.17 -11.99 -2.14
C LEU A 152 4.27 -13.47 -1.72
N LEU A 153 3.96 -13.78 -0.46
CA LEU A 153 3.98 -15.16 0.03
C LEU A 153 3.01 -16.06 -0.77
N THR A 154 1.81 -15.55 -1.05
CA THR A 154 0.80 -16.25 -1.87
C THR A 154 1.33 -16.53 -3.28
N LEU A 155 1.95 -15.52 -3.91
CA LEU A 155 2.48 -15.63 -5.27
C LEU A 155 3.69 -16.56 -5.36
N LEU A 156 4.61 -16.53 -4.38
CA LEU A 156 5.76 -17.44 -4.34
C LEU A 156 5.32 -18.90 -4.15
N TRP A 157 4.32 -19.15 -3.30
CA TRP A 157 3.76 -20.49 -3.15
C TRP A 157 3.01 -20.92 -4.41
N ALA A 158 2.19 -20.05 -5.00
CA ALA A 158 1.52 -20.31 -6.27
C ALA A 158 2.52 -20.62 -7.40
N LEU A 159 3.65 -19.92 -7.44
CA LEU A 159 4.73 -20.16 -8.40
C LEU A 159 5.31 -21.57 -8.24
N HIS A 160 5.63 -21.97 -7.00
CA HIS A 160 6.12 -23.31 -6.71
C HIS A 160 5.12 -24.40 -7.13
N VAL A 161 3.84 -24.24 -6.77
CA VAL A 161 2.77 -25.17 -7.15
C VAL A 161 2.57 -25.22 -8.67
N ALA A 162 2.62 -24.07 -9.35
CA ALA A 162 2.48 -24.02 -10.80
C ALA A 162 3.61 -24.76 -11.51
N LEU A 163 4.85 -24.64 -11.01
CA LEU A 163 6.00 -25.35 -11.58
C LEU A 163 5.92 -26.87 -11.38
N SER A 164 5.37 -27.34 -10.26
CA SER A 164 5.25 -28.78 -10.00
C SER A 164 4.16 -29.49 -10.80
N GLY A 165 3.24 -28.73 -11.40
CA GLY A 165 2.24 -29.26 -12.33
C GLY A 165 2.72 -29.43 -13.78
N ILE A 166 3.90 -28.91 -14.15
CA ILE A 166 4.38 -29.02 -15.53
C ILE A 166 4.69 -30.48 -15.85
N SER A 167 3.91 -31.06 -16.77
CA SER A 167 4.08 -32.45 -17.19
C SER A 167 4.75 -32.57 -18.56
N PRO A 168 5.73 -33.46 -18.74
CA PRO A 168 6.31 -33.73 -20.06
C PRO A 168 5.29 -34.37 -21.00
N SER A 169 5.50 -34.24 -22.30
CA SER A 169 4.64 -34.86 -23.32
C SER A 169 5.48 -35.23 -24.54
N VAL A 170 4.98 -36.18 -25.34
CA VAL A 170 5.71 -36.75 -26.48
C VAL A 170 5.90 -35.73 -27.61
N THR A 171 4.91 -34.85 -27.83
CA THR A 171 4.95 -33.80 -28.87
C THR A 171 4.71 -32.42 -28.27
N TRP A 172 5.19 -31.38 -28.95
CA TRP A 172 4.97 -29.98 -28.56
C TRP A 172 3.49 -29.61 -28.56
N GLU A 173 2.72 -30.07 -29.55
CA GLU A 173 1.28 -29.82 -29.63
C GLU A 173 0.54 -30.38 -28.40
N LEU A 174 0.84 -31.63 -28.03
CA LEU A 174 0.26 -32.25 -26.85
C LEU A 174 0.73 -31.55 -25.57
N TRP A 175 2.00 -31.17 -25.51
CA TRP A 175 2.57 -30.46 -24.36
C TRP A 175 1.86 -29.13 -24.10
N PHE A 176 1.64 -28.32 -25.14
CA PHE A 176 0.89 -27.06 -25.03
C PHE A 176 -0.58 -27.30 -24.71
N ARG A 177 -1.19 -28.35 -25.24
CA ARG A 177 -2.58 -28.70 -24.93
C ARG A 177 -2.77 -29.10 -23.46
N VAL A 178 -1.81 -29.83 -22.89
CA VAL A 178 -1.86 -30.30 -21.49
C VAL A 178 -1.47 -29.19 -20.51
N ASN A 179 -0.44 -28.40 -20.83
CA ASN A 179 0.09 -27.39 -19.91
C ASN A 179 -0.44 -25.97 -20.16
N GLY A 180 -1.18 -25.72 -21.25
CA GLY A 180 -1.50 -24.36 -21.72
C GLY A 180 -2.13 -23.43 -20.68
N PHE A 181 -3.17 -23.89 -19.98
CA PHE A 181 -3.81 -23.11 -18.91
C PHE A 181 -2.86 -22.88 -17.72
N LEU A 182 -2.07 -23.89 -17.35
CA LEU A 182 -1.09 -23.78 -16.29
C LEU A 182 0.04 -22.80 -16.65
N LEU A 183 0.49 -22.79 -17.90
CA LEU A 183 1.50 -21.85 -18.42
C LEU A 183 0.98 -20.42 -18.42
N ALA A 184 -0.29 -20.20 -18.78
CA ALA A 184 -0.92 -18.89 -18.68
C ALA A 184 -0.99 -18.41 -17.22
N ALA A 185 -1.40 -19.28 -16.29
CA ALA A 185 -1.39 -18.97 -14.86
C ALA A 185 0.03 -18.69 -14.34
N LEU A 186 1.01 -19.52 -14.71
CA LEU A 186 2.41 -19.36 -14.36
C LEU A 186 2.97 -18.03 -14.85
N ALA A 187 2.72 -17.66 -16.11
CA ALA A 187 3.17 -16.38 -16.67
C ALA A 187 2.62 -15.19 -15.87
N LEU A 188 1.34 -15.21 -15.54
CA LEU A 188 0.71 -14.17 -14.72
C LEU A 188 1.31 -14.13 -13.31
N VAL A 189 1.47 -15.28 -12.66
CA VAL A 189 2.08 -15.38 -11.33
C VAL A 189 3.50 -14.82 -11.33
N VAL A 190 4.32 -15.12 -12.35
CA VAL A 190 5.69 -14.58 -12.48
C VAL A 190 5.66 -13.05 -12.63
N ILE A 191 4.82 -12.52 -13.54
CA ILE A 191 4.70 -11.07 -13.76
C ILE A 191 4.30 -10.36 -12.47
N PHE A 192 3.26 -10.83 -11.78
CA PHE A 192 2.80 -10.23 -10.54
C PHE A 192 3.81 -10.40 -9.40
N SER A 193 4.55 -11.52 -9.35
CA SER A 193 5.61 -11.73 -8.36
C SER A 193 6.69 -10.66 -8.49
N VAL A 194 7.18 -10.42 -9.71
CA VAL A 194 8.20 -9.38 -9.97
C VAL A 194 7.69 -8.00 -9.56
N VAL A 195 6.46 -7.64 -9.94
CA VAL A 195 5.86 -6.36 -9.59
C VAL A 195 5.73 -6.20 -8.07
N VAL A 196 5.22 -7.22 -7.37
CA VAL A 196 5.02 -7.17 -5.92
C VAL A 196 6.35 -7.12 -5.16
N VAL A 197 7.38 -7.86 -5.59
CA VAL A 197 8.73 -7.80 -5.00
C VAL A 197 9.29 -6.38 -5.08
N LEU A 198 9.22 -5.75 -6.27
CA LEU A 198 9.73 -4.39 -6.46
C LEU A 198 8.95 -3.37 -5.62
N LEU A 199 7.62 -3.44 -5.63
CA LEU A 199 6.77 -2.55 -4.82
C LEU A 199 7.04 -2.71 -3.33
N LEU A 200 7.08 -3.95 -2.82
CA LEU A 200 7.35 -4.22 -1.42
C LEU A 200 8.74 -3.73 -1.02
N GLY A 201 9.77 -3.98 -1.84
CA GLY A 201 11.13 -3.50 -1.61
C GLY A 201 11.21 -1.98 -1.51
N CYS A 202 10.60 -1.27 -2.47
CA CYS A 202 10.53 0.20 -2.44
C CYS A 202 9.80 0.72 -1.20
N HIS A 203 8.64 0.15 -0.84
CA HIS A 203 7.89 0.58 0.34
C HIS A 203 8.62 0.29 1.65
N LEU A 204 9.29 -0.87 1.78
CA LEU A 204 10.09 -1.19 2.97
C LEU A 204 11.27 -0.24 3.12
N TYR A 205 11.94 0.14 2.02
CA TYR A 205 12.97 1.17 2.03
C TYR A 205 12.41 2.52 2.48
N LEU A 206 11.29 2.98 1.90
CA LEU A 206 10.69 4.27 2.26
C LEU A 206 10.21 4.30 3.72
N VAL A 207 9.64 3.20 4.21
CA VAL A 207 9.24 3.04 5.62
C VAL A 207 10.47 3.09 6.53
N SER A 208 11.59 2.45 6.17
CA SER A 208 12.78 2.40 7.01
C SER A 208 13.43 3.77 7.21
N ILE A 209 13.19 4.72 6.30
CA ILE A 209 13.63 6.11 6.41
C ILE A 209 12.49 7.09 6.76
N ASN A 210 11.29 6.59 7.11
CA ASN A 210 10.08 7.40 7.38
C ASN A 210 9.75 8.44 6.28
N CYS A 211 9.96 8.07 5.02
CA CYS A 211 9.61 8.87 3.86
C CYS A 211 8.36 8.29 3.19
N THR A 212 7.49 9.13 2.66
CA THR A 212 6.41 8.69 1.76
C THR A 212 6.88 8.71 0.31
N THR A 213 6.24 7.93 -0.56
CA THR A 213 6.49 7.96 -2.01
C THR A 213 6.35 9.36 -2.58
N TRP A 214 5.34 10.12 -2.11
CA TRP A 214 5.15 11.51 -2.50
C TRP A 214 6.31 12.41 -2.07
N GLU A 215 6.80 12.26 -0.84
CA GLU A 215 7.95 13.02 -0.35
C GLU A 215 9.22 12.72 -1.14
N PHE A 216 9.47 11.44 -1.41
CA PHE A 216 10.61 10.98 -2.20
C PHE A 216 10.56 11.55 -3.63
N MET A 217 9.40 11.45 -4.30
CA MET A 217 9.27 11.83 -5.71
C MET A 217 9.04 13.32 -5.95
N SER A 218 8.55 14.04 -4.95
CA SER A 218 8.13 15.44 -5.10
C SER A 218 8.81 16.39 -4.13
N ARG A 219 9.92 16.00 -3.51
CA ARG A 219 10.65 16.77 -2.49
C ARG A 219 10.71 18.27 -2.77
N HIS A 220 11.16 18.66 -3.96
CA HIS A 220 11.30 20.06 -4.39
C HIS A 220 9.99 20.87 -4.41
N ARG A 221 8.82 20.22 -4.40
CA ARG A 221 7.49 20.85 -4.36
C ARG A 221 6.92 20.97 -2.95
N ILE A 222 7.63 20.49 -1.93
CA ILE A 222 7.13 20.34 -0.55
C ILE A 222 7.75 21.42 0.32
N SER A 223 6.92 22.36 0.78
CA SER A 223 7.39 23.55 1.52
C SER A 223 8.20 23.20 2.76
N TYR A 224 7.77 22.21 3.56
CA TYR A 224 8.50 21.82 4.78
C TYR A 224 9.77 21.01 4.52
N LEU A 225 10.03 20.54 3.29
CA LEU A 225 11.29 19.89 2.92
C LEU A 225 12.25 20.82 2.19
N LYS A 226 11.78 21.97 1.70
CA LYS A 226 12.64 23.00 1.07
C LYS A 226 13.61 23.63 2.07
N ASN A 227 13.20 23.68 3.34
CA ASN A 227 13.98 24.28 4.42
C ASN A 227 14.96 23.28 5.05
N CYS A 228 14.90 22.00 4.67
CA CYS A 228 15.86 20.97 5.09
C CYS A 228 16.98 20.86 4.05
N GLY A 229 18.18 20.44 4.47
CA GLY A 229 19.24 20.08 3.53
C GLY A 229 18.77 19.04 2.50
N ASN A 230 19.46 18.96 1.34
CA ASN A 230 19.08 18.05 0.25
C ASN A 230 18.95 16.59 0.69
N GLU A 231 19.71 16.16 1.70
CA GLU A 231 19.71 14.79 2.24
C GLU A 231 18.97 14.65 3.58
N GLU A 232 18.54 15.74 4.22
CA GLU A 232 17.98 15.68 5.57
C GLU A 232 16.51 15.26 5.57
N ASN A 233 16.15 14.20 6.29
CA ASN A 233 14.76 13.84 6.51
C ASN A 233 14.36 14.17 7.97
N PRO A 234 13.53 15.21 8.21
CA PRO A 234 13.15 15.61 9.56
C PRO A 234 12.27 14.56 10.29
N PHE A 235 11.76 13.56 9.58
CA PHE A 235 10.94 12.49 10.17
C PHE A 235 11.72 11.19 10.41
N ASP A 236 12.98 11.10 9.97
CA ASP A 236 13.80 9.91 10.17
C ASP A 236 14.32 9.87 11.63
N ARG A 237 14.09 8.76 12.33
CA ARG A 237 14.61 8.49 13.69
C ARG A 237 15.50 7.24 13.74
N GLY A 238 16.00 6.80 12.58
CA GLY A 238 16.71 5.54 12.41
C GLY A 238 15.78 4.37 12.15
N VAL A 239 16.31 3.36 11.45
CA VAL A 239 15.56 2.23 10.89
C VAL A 239 14.65 1.53 11.91
N PHE A 240 15.18 1.18 13.09
CA PHE A 240 14.41 0.47 14.11
C PHE A 240 13.25 1.30 14.66
N CYS A 241 13.49 2.57 14.96
CA CYS A 241 12.45 3.48 15.46
C CYS A 241 11.36 3.67 14.40
N ASN A 242 11.75 3.91 13.15
CA ASN A 242 10.81 4.12 12.05
C ASN A 242 9.93 2.89 11.79
N LEU A 243 10.52 1.69 11.79
CA LEU A 243 9.78 0.44 11.64
C LEU A 243 8.82 0.21 12.82
N TRP A 244 9.27 0.44 14.05
CA TRP A 244 8.43 0.32 15.24
C TRP A 244 7.26 1.31 15.20
N ASP A 245 7.51 2.56 14.87
CA ASP A 245 6.46 3.58 14.75
C ASP A 245 5.44 3.20 13.67
N PHE A 246 5.90 2.69 12.54
CA PHE A 246 5.04 2.38 11.40
C PHE A 246 4.16 1.14 11.66
N PHE A 247 4.73 0.07 12.19
CA PHE A 247 4.01 -1.20 12.38
C PHE A 247 3.29 -1.30 13.73
N CYS A 248 3.86 -0.75 14.81
CA CYS A 248 3.38 -0.98 16.17
C CYS A 248 2.56 0.18 16.76
N ILE A 249 2.70 1.41 16.28
CA ILE A 249 1.96 2.56 16.81
C ILE A 249 0.69 2.79 15.97
N CYS A 250 -0.48 2.45 16.53
CA CYS A 250 -1.80 2.57 15.86
C CYS A 250 -2.48 3.93 15.99
N ARG A 251 -1.76 5.00 16.31
CA ARG A 251 -2.32 6.34 16.55
C ARG A 251 -1.97 7.30 15.41
N THR A 252 -2.88 8.22 15.10
CA THR A 252 -2.58 9.33 14.18
C THR A 252 -1.53 10.23 14.80
N MET A 253 -0.50 10.58 14.03
CA MET A 253 0.63 11.36 14.53
C MET A 253 0.42 12.85 14.24
N VAL A 254 0.87 13.69 15.17
CA VAL A 254 0.99 15.13 14.95
C VAL A 254 2.37 15.38 14.37
N TRP A 255 2.47 15.35 13.04
CA TRP A 255 3.74 15.42 12.31
C TRP A 255 4.49 16.74 12.54
N GLU A 256 3.76 17.81 12.84
CA GLU A 256 4.28 19.12 13.22
C GLU A 256 5.15 19.04 14.48
N LYS A 257 4.67 18.34 15.53
CA LYS A 257 5.43 18.16 16.78
C LYS A 257 6.72 17.37 16.54
N MET A 258 6.67 16.38 15.66
CA MET A 258 7.85 15.58 15.29
C MET A 258 8.86 16.41 14.51
N TYR A 259 8.40 17.19 13.54
CA TYR A 259 9.24 18.12 12.77
C TYR A 259 9.97 19.09 13.71
N HIS A 260 9.26 19.77 14.60
CA HIS A 260 9.87 20.72 15.55
C HIS A 260 10.93 20.11 16.46
N ARG A 261 10.69 18.89 16.98
CA ARG A 261 11.67 18.21 17.82
C ARG A 261 12.98 17.92 17.08
N ASN A 262 12.89 17.65 15.79
CA ASN A 262 14.02 17.20 14.97
C ASN A 262 14.67 18.34 14.17
N THR A 263 14.02 19.50 14.03
CA THR A 263 14.55 20.72 13.41
C THR A 263 14.53 21.91 14.38
N PRO A 264 15.31 21.88 15.48
CA PRO A 264 15.27 22.94 16.49
C PRO A 264 15.77 24.32 15.99
N ASN A 265 16.55 24.35 14.90
CA ASN A 265 17.26 25.55 14.42
C ASN A 265 16.96 25.93 12.95
N SER A 266 15.75 25.71 12.42
CA SER A 266 15.39 26.32 11.13
C SER A 266 15.14 27.83 11.33
N VAL A 267 16.25 28.57 11.46
CA VAL A 267 16.37 30.03 11.51
C VAL A 267 16.37 30.59 10.09
#